data_AF-A0A7G8GQJ1-F1
#
_entry.id   AF-A0A7G8GQJ1-F1
#
_cell.length_a   1.000
_cell.length_b   1.000
_cell.length_c   1.000
_cell.angle_alpha   90.00
_cell.angle_beta   90.00
_cell.angle_gamma   90.00
#
_symmetry.space_group_name_H-M   'P 1'
#
loop_
_entity.id
_entity.type
_entity.pdbx_description
1 polymer ?
#
loop_
_entity_poly.entity_id
_entity_poly.type
_entity_poly.pdbx_seq_one_letter_code
_entity_poly.pdbx_strand_id
1 'polypeptide(L)'
;MSVALAAQLREGTKKSHTMAENTGFVSCFLKGVVDKASYRKLVADLYFVYSAMEDEISKLTDHPVVGPVAMAQLNRREALEQDLTYYFGDGWKDEIQPSPSAAAYVERIHAVAQESPELLVGHHYTRYLGDLSGGQILKNIAQKAMNMEGDAGLRFYVFDDIADEKAFKTNYRSAMDTLPIDQAMADRIVEEANHAFHLNMNMFKELEGNLVAAIGKVLFGFLTRRQRAGSTEAVAA
;
A
#
# COMPACT_ATOMS: atom_id res chain seq x y z
N MET A 1 18.33 18.86 -22.07
CA MET A 1 18.74 18.81 -20.65
C MET A 1 18.06 17.61 -20.03
N SER A 2 18.74 16.87 -19.16
CA SER A 2 18.08 15.79 -18.41
C SER A 2 17.01 16.38 -17.49
N VAL A 3 15.88 15.69 -17.40
CA VAL A 3 14.76 16.10 -16.54
C VAL A 3 15.02 15.59 -15.13
N ALA A 4 14.88 16.45 -14.12
CA ALA A 4 15.00 16.06 -12.71
C ALA A 4 13.72 15.37 -12.21
N LEU A 5 13.36 14.24 -12.85
CA LEU A 5 12.10 13.54 -12.64
C LEU A 5 11.87 13.15 -11.17
N ALA A 6 12.92 12.73 -10.45
CA ALA A 6 12.80 12.35 -9.04
C ALA A 6 12.33 13.51 -8.16
N ALA A 7 12.85 14.71 -8.42
CA ALA A 7 12.46 15.93 -7.71
C ALA A 7 11.05 16.39 -8.12
N GLN A 8 10.73 16.30 -9.41
CA GLN A 8 9.40 16.65 -9.92
C GLN A 8 8.30 15.74 -9.37
N LEU A 9 8.54 14.43 -9.31
CA LEU A 9 7.62 13.48 -8.68
C LEU A 9 7.43 13.80 -7.20
N ARG A 10 8.53 14.03 -6.46
CA ARG A 10 8.45 14.36 -5.04
C ARG A 10 7.61 15.60 -4.76
N GLU A 11 7.84 16.68 -5.49
CA GLU A 11 7.09 17.92 -5.28
C GLU A 11 5.67 17.84 -5.86
N GLY A 12 5.54 17.29 -7.07
CA GLY A 12 4.29 17.17 -7.80
C GLY A 12 3.27 16.25 -7.14
N THR A 13 3.69 15.26 -6.36
CA THR A 13 2.78 14.36 -5.62
C THR A 13 2.64 14.69 -4.14
N LYS A 14 3.26 15.78 -3.65
CA LYS A 14 3.29 16.12 -2.22
C LYS A 14 1.90 16.28 -1.62
N LYS A 15 0.98 16.94 -2.34
CA LYS A 15 -0.42 17.12 -1.89
C LYS A 15 -1.15 15.78 -1.82
N SER A 16 -1.01 14.94 -2.83
CA SER A 16 -1.65 13.62 -2.90
C SER A 16 -1.13 12.67 -1.83
N HIS A 17 0.17 12.75 -1.50
CA HIS A 17 0.74 12.06 -0.35
C HIS A 17 0.09 12.51 0.97
N THR A 18 -0.01 13.82 1.22
CA THR A 18 -0.70 14.34 2.41
C THR A 18 -2.16 13.91 2.45
N MET A 19 -2.87 13.90 1.31
CA MET A 19 -4.26 13.42 1.26
C MET A 19 -4.36 11.94 1.62
N ALA A 20 -3.44 11.10 1.16
CA ALA A 20 -3.42 9.68 1.46
C ALA A 20 -3.26 9.41 2.98
N GLU A 21 -2.35 10.13 3.65
CA GLU A 21 -2.17 10.06 5.11
C GLU A 21 -3.43 10.49 5.89
N ASN A 22 -4.22 11.40 5.32
CA ASN A 22 -5.44 11.93 5.91
C ASN A 22 -6.71 11.15 5.54
N THR A 23 -6.61 10.03 4.83
CA THR A 23 -7.74 9.09 4.71
C THR A 23 -8.06 8.50 6.08
N GLY A 24 -9.34 8.20 6.35
CA GLY A 24 -9.78 7.75 7.67
C GLY A 24 -9.09 6.45 8.09
N PHE A 25 -8.95 5.51 7.16
CA PHE A 25 -8.24 4.25 7.39
C PHE A 25 -6.78 4.50 7.80
N VAL A 26 -6.02 5.27 7.01
CA VAL A 26 -4.59 5.53 7.29
C VAL A 26 -4.42 6.37 8.55
N SER A 27 -5.28 7.35 8.79
CA SER A 27 -5.26 8.16 10.02
C SER A 27 -5.51 7.33 11.28
N CYS A 28 -6.43 6.35 11.23
CA CYS A 28 -6.63 5.39 12.32
C CYS A 28 -5.43 4.46 12.48
N PHE A 29 -4.91 3.95 11.36
CA PHE A 29 -3.74 3.08 11.33
C PHE A 29 -2.56 3.78 12.01
N LEU A 30 -2.23 5.01 11.63
CA LEU A 30 -1.12 5.79 12.20
C LEU A 30 -1.27 6.05 13.71
N LYS A 31 -2.49 6.00 14.24
CA LYS A 31 -2.79 6.11 15.67
C LYS A 31 -2.78 4.76 16.40
N GLY A 32 -2.38 3.68 15.72
CA GLY A 32 -2.33 2.33 16.27
C GLY A 32 -3.67 1.60 16.29
N VAL A 33 -4.68 2.11 15.60
CA VAL A 33 -5.99 1.46 15.48
C VAL A 33 -6.00 0.63 14.20
N VAL A 34 -5.59 -0.63 14.32
CA VAL A 34 -5.51 -1.58 13.21
C VAL A 34 -6.38 -2.79 13.52
N ASP A 35 -7.34 -3.06 12.65
CA ASP A 35 -8.19 -4.25 12.72
C ASP A 35 -7.67 -5.32 11.75
N LYS A 36 -7.41 -6.54 12.25
CA LYS A 36 -6.86 -7.65 11.46
C LYS A 36 -7.74 -8.02 10.27
N ALA A 37 -9.07 -7.96 10.43
CA ALA A 37 -10.01 -8.32 9.35
C ALA A 37 -9.99 -7.28 8.21
N SER A 38 -9.85 -6.00 8.55
CA SER A 38 -9.70 -4.92 7.57
C SER A 38 -8.31 -4.94 6.94
N TYR A 39 -7.26 -5.19 7.74
CA TYR A 39 -5.88 -5.24 7.26
C TYR A 39 -5.65 -6.37 6.26
N ARG A 40 -6.17 -7.59 6.52
CA ARG A 40 -6.00 -8.70 5.58
C ARG A 40 -6.64 -8.46 4.21
N LYS A 41 -7.73 -7.66 4.15
CA LYS A 41 -8.34 -7.24 2.88
C LYS A 41 -7.44 -6.28 2.11
N LEU A 42 -6.78 -5.35 2.80
CA LEU A 42 -5.77 -4.49 2.19
C LEU A 42 -4.63 -5.34 1.60
N VAL A 43 -4.13 -6.32 2.34
CA VAL A 43 -3.07 -7.23 1.85
C VAL A 43 -3.52 -7.97 0.58
N ALA A 44 -4.77 -8.45 0.52
CA ALA A 44 -5.32 -9.08 -0.67
C ALA A 44 -5.42 -8.11 -1.86
N ASP A 45 -5.92 -6.90 -1.65
CA ASP A 45 -5.98 -5.88 -2.71
C ASP A 45 -4.59 -5.52 -3.24
N LEU A 46 -3.62 -5.33 -2.34
CA LEU A 46 -2.23 -5.07 -2.71
C LEU A 46 -1.66 -6.23 -3.52
N TYR A 47 -1.92 -7.49 -3.16
CA TYR A 47 -1.45 -8.65 -3.94
C TYR A 47 -1.83 -8.54 -5.42
N PHE A 48 -3.08 -8.19 -5.73
CA PHE A 48 -3.51 -8.03 -7.12
C PHE A 48 -2.81 -6.85 -7.81
N VAL A 49 -2.70 -5.72 -7.14
CA VAL A 49 -2.04 -4.51 -7.68
C VAL A 49 -0.56 -4.75 -7.98
N TYR A 50 0.19 -5.33 -7.03
CA TYR A 50 1.61 -5.64 -7.23
C TYR A 50 1.80 -6.75 -8.25
N SER A 51 0.93 -7.76 -8.28
CA SER A 51 1.00 -8.81 -9.30
C SER A 51 0.87 -8.21 -10.71
N ALA A 52 -0.15 -7.40 -10.96
CA ALA A 52 -0.32 -6.73 -12.24
C ALA A 52 0.87 -5.84 -12.61
N MET A 53 1.34 -5.01 -11.65
CA MET A 53 2.46 -4.10 -11.88
C MET A 53 3.76 -4.84 -12.19
N GLU A 54 4.09 -5.87 -11.42
CA GLU A 54 5.30 -6.67 -11.60
C GLU A 54 5.23 -7.51 -12.89
N ASP A 55 4.05 -8.04 -13.25
CA ASP A 55 3.87 -8.75 -14.52
C ASP A 55 4.15 -7.84 -15.71
N GLU A 56 3.58 -6.62 -15.73
CA GLU A 56 3.80 -5.70 -16.85
C GLU A 56 5.24 -5.16 -16.90
N ILE A 57 5.84 -4.84 -15.75
CA ILE A 57 7.22 -4.34 -15.70
C ILE A 57 8.22 -5.43 -16.08
N SER A 58 7.99 -6.70 -15.72
CA SER A 58 8.88 -7.80 -16.09
C SER A 58 9.00 -8.02 -17.61
N LYS A 59 7.96 -7.66 -18.37
CA LYS A 59 7.95 -7.71 -19.84
C LYS A 59 8.72 -6.54 -20.48
N LEU A 60 9.04 -5.52 -19.70
CA LEU A 60 9.58 -4.24 -20.14
C LEU A 60 11.00 -3.97 -19.60
N THR A 61 11.72 -5.02 -19.17
CA THR A 61 13.08 -4.91 -18.63
C THR A 61 14.09 -4.34 -19.63
N ASP A 62 13.87 -4.56 -20.93
CA ASP A 62 14.68 -3.99 -22.02
C ASP A 62 14.13 -2.65 -22.54
N HIS A 63 12.99 -2.16 -22.01
CA HIS A 63 12.40 -0.89 -22.43
C HIS A 63 13.25 0.29 -21.96
N PRO A 64 13.60 1.27 -22.81
CA PRO A 64 14.57 2.32 -22.48
C PRO A 64 14.16 3.21 -21.30
N VAL A 65 12.86 3.32 -21.01
CA VAL A 65 12.34 4.14 -19.90
C VAL A 65 11.96 3.31 -18.68
N VAL A 66 11.46 2.08 -18.86
CA VAL A 66 10.93 1.25 -17.75
C VAL A 66 12.01 0.33 -17.19
N GLY A 67 12.86 -0.24 -18.07
CA GLY A 67 13.96 -1.11 -17.70
C GLY A 67 14.87 -0.55 -16.60
N PRO A 68 15.30 0.73 -16.65
CA PRO A 68 16.16 1.31 -15.61
C PRO A 68 15.55 1.34 -14.21
N VAL A 69 14.21 1.32 -14.09
CA VAL A 69 13.52 1.30 -12.79
C VAL A 69 12.97 -0.08 -12.40
N ALA A 70 13.04 -1.07 -13.31
CA ALA A 70 12.57 -2.45 -13.12
C ALA A 70 13.51 -3.25 -12.18
N MET A 71 13.59 -2.85 -10.91
CA MET A 71 14.50 -3.41 -9.91
C MET A 71 13.83 -4.55 -9.14
N ALA A 72 14.12 -5.80 -9.50
CA ALA A 72 13.47 -6.99 -8.94
C ALA A 72 13.57 -7.13 -7.40
N GLN A 73 14.57 -6.51 -6.76
CA GLN A 73 14.70 -6.44 -5.29
C GLN A 73 13.51 -5.73 -4.64
N LEU A 74 12.76 -4.95 -5.41
CA LEU A 74 11.53 -4.30 -4.99
C LEU A 74 10.30 -5.17 -5.16
N ASN A 75 10.33 -6.35 -5.76
CA ASN A 75 9.12 -7.14 -5.98
C ASN A 75 8.48 -7.56 -4.64
N ARG A 76 7.17 -7.35 -4.51
CA ARG A 76 6.37 -7.60 -3.31
C ARG A 76 5.41 -8.76 -3.45
N ARG A 77 5.15 -9.28 -4.66
CA ARG A 77 4.23 -10.41 -4.86
C ARG A 77 4.52 -11.58 -3.93
N GLU A 78 5.75 -12.10 -3.93
CA GLU A 78 6.10 -13.26 -3.09
C GLU A 78 5.95 -12.99 -1.59
N ALA A 79 6.27 -11.76 -1.15
CA ALA A 79 6.08 -11.34 0.23
C ALA A 79 4.58 -11.24 0.60
N LEU A 80 3.75 -10.76 -0.33
CA LEU A 80 2.30 -10.70 -0.18
C LEU A 80 1.68 -12.10 -0.17
N GLU A 81 2.19 -13.05 -0.96
CA GLU A 81 1.75 -14.45 -0.91
C GLU A 81 2.02 -15.10 0.46
N GLN A 82 3.16 -14.79 1.08
CA GLN A 82 3.48 -15.22 2.45
C GLN A 82 2.50 -14.64 3.47
N ASP A 83 2.21 -13.33 3.36
CA ASP A 83 1.27 -12.66 4.26
C ASP A 83 -0.16 -13.17 4.06
N LEU A 84 -0.57 -13.45 2.83
CA LEU A 84 -1.87 -14.04 2.52
C LEU A 84 -2.01 -15.45 3.08
N THR A 85 -0.96 -16.26 2.98
CA THR A 85 -0.91 -17.58 3.62
C THR A 85 -1.07 -17.45 5.15
N TYR A 86 -0.44 -16.44 5.77
CA TYR A 86 -0.62 -16.17 7.20
C TYR A 86 -2.07 -15.75 7.57
N TYR A 87 -2.72 -14.93 6.74
CA TYR A 87 -4.03 -14.36 7.06
C TYR A 87 -5.24 -15.21 6.66
N PHE A 88 -5.09 -16.05 5.63
CA PHE A 88 -6.16 -16.84 5.01
C PHE A 88 -5.84 -18.36 4.98
N GLY A 89 -4.60 -18.77 5.25
CA GLY A 89 -4.17 -20.18 5.17
C GLY A 89 -3.75 -20.59 3.76
N ASP A 90 -3.37 -21.86 3.59
CA ASP A 90 -2.83 -22.38 2.31
C ASP A 90 -3.82 -22.28 1.13
N GLY A 91 -5.12 -22.22 1.41
CA GLY A 91 -6.20 -22.05 0.43
C GLY A 91 -6.50 -20.60 0.04
N TRP A 92 -5.66 -19.63 0.40
CA TRP A 92 -5.94 -18.21 0.25
C TRP A 92 -6.34 -17.78 -1.17
N LYS A 93 -5.80 -18.44 -2.20
CA LYS A 93 -6.08 -18.12 -3.61
C LYS A 93 -7.56 -18.29 -3.97
N ASP A 94 -8.25 -19.23 -3.32
CA ASP A 94 -9.67 -19.48 -3.55
C ASP A 94 -10.58 -18.55 -2.72
N GLU A 95 -10.03 -17.90 -1.69
CA GLU A 95 -10.79 -17.03 -0.79
C GLU A 95 -10.74 -15.55 -1.16
N ILE A 96 -9.64 -15.08 -1.76
CA ILE A 96 -9.47 -13.66 -2.06
C ILE A 96 -10.10 -13.28 -3.40
N GLN A 97 -10.64 -12.07 -3.43
CA GLN A 97 -11.10 -11.39 -4.65
C GLN A 97 -10.68 -9.93 -4.53
N PRO A 98 -10.27 -9.28 -5.63
CA PRO A 98 -9.96 -7.86 -5.58
C PRO A 98 -11.23 -7.09 -5.23
N SER A 99 -11.09 -6.10 -4.37
CA SER A 99 -12.14 -5.11 -4.18
C SER A 99 -12.41 -4.33 -5.48
N PRO A 100 -13.57 -3.65 -5.61
CA PRO A 100 -13.83 -2.82 -6.79
C PRO A 100 -12.73 -1.77 -7.04
N SER A 101 -12.21 -1.14 -5.98
CA SER A 101 -11.11 -0.19 -6.11
C SER A 101 -9.79 -0.85 -6.51
N ALA A 102 -9.49 -2.05 -6.01
CA ALA A 102 -8.29 -2.79 -6.43
C ALA A 102 -8.38 -3.26 -7.89
N ALA A 103 -9.56 -3.73 -8.31
CA ALA A 103 -9.82 -4.13 -9.70
C ALA A 103 -9.65 -2.94 -10.66
N ALA A 104 -10.18 -1.76 -10.32
CA ALA A 104 -9.99 -0.54 -11.10
C ALA A 104 -8.50 -0.11 -11.19
N TYR A 105 -7.73 -0.33 -10.10
CA TYR A 105 -6.30 -0.06 -10.12
C TYR A 105 -5.56 -1.05 -11.04
N VAL A 106 -5.83 -2.35 -10.92
CA VAL A 106 -5.28 -3.38 -11.82
C VAL A 106 -5.60 -3.06 -13.28
N GLU A 107 -6.84 -2.69 -13.59
CA GLU A 107 -7.25 -2.27 -14.94
C GLU A 107 -6.42 -1.08 -15.43
N ARG A 108 -6.22 -0.05 -14.60
CA ARG A 108 -5.38 1.10 -14.97
C ARG A 108 -3.95 0.68 -15.28
N ILE A 109 -3.35 -0.20 -14.48
CA ILE A 109 -1.98 -0.71 -14.71
C ILE A 109 -1.88 -1.38 -16.09
N HIS A 110 -2.82 -2.26 -16.43
CA HIS A 110 -2.82 -2.91 -17.73
C HIS A 110 -3.06 -1.93 -18.88
N ALA A 111 -3.98 -0.96 -18.70
CA ALA A 111 -4.24 0.06 -19.70
C ALA A 111 -2.99 0.90 -20.00
N VAL A 112 -2.29 1.40 -18.97
CA VAL A 112 -1.06 2.19 -19.20
C VAL A 112 0.07 1.33 -19.76
N ALA A 113 0.19 0.07 -19.37
CA ALA A 113 1.19 -0.84 -19.92
C ALA A 113 1.00 -1.04 -21.44
N GLN A 114 -0.24 -1.04 -21.92
CA GLN A 114 -0.57 -1.19 -23.35
C GLN A 114 -0.44 0.12 -24.13
N GLU A 115 -0.90 1.23 -23.55
CA GLU A 115 -1.06 2.51 -24.26
C GLU A 115 0.17 3.43 -24.16
N SER A 116 0.86 3.44 -23.01
CA SER A 116 1.98 4.33 -22.70
C SER A 116 2.80 3.76 -21.54
N PRO A 117 3.61 2.71 -21.79
CA PRO A 117 4.29 1.93 -20.74
C PRO A 117 5.22 2.78 -19.85
N GLU A 118 5.72 3.92 -20.33
CA GLU A 118 6.50 4.88 -19.54
C GLU A 118 5.76 5.36 -18.28
N LEU A 119 4.43 5.41 -18.32
CA LEU A 119 3.62 5.84 -17.19
C LEU A 119 3.62 4.84 -16.04
N LEU A 120 4.04 3.59 -16.26
CA LEU A 120 4.28 2.62 -15.18
C LEU A 120 5.33 3.12 -14.18
N VAL A 121 6.23 4.02 -14.59
CA VAL A 121 7.19 4.69 -13.69
C VAL A 121 6.46 5.45 -12.57
N GLY A 122 5.30 6.07 -12.87
CA GLY A 122 4.48 6.79 -11.89
C GLY A 122 3.87 5.87 -10.83
N HIS A 123 3.39 4.69 -11.23
CA HIS A 123 2.88 3.66 -10.32
C HIS A 123 4.01 3.06 -9.47
N HIS A 124 5.11 2.68 -10.12
CA HIS A 124 6.28 2.09 -9.49
C HIS A 124 6.87 3.04 -8.43
N TYR A 125 7.04 4.33 -8.77
CA TYR A 125 7.45 5.37 -7.82
C TYR A 125 6.50 5.47 -6.62
N THR A 126 5.20 5.59 -6.89
CA THR A 126 4.17 5.82 -5.86
C THR A 126 4.14 4.68 -4.84
N ARG A 127 4.26 3.42 -5.31
CA ARG A 127 4.23 2.23 -4.45
C ARG A 127 5.58 2.02 -3.76
N TYR A 128 6.63 1.69 -4.51
CA TYR A 128 7.86 1.18 -3.92
C TYR A 128 8.66 2.20 -3.12
N LEU A 129 8.69 3.48 -3.52
CA LEU A 129 9.36 4.50 -2.73
C LEU A 129 8.61 4.80 -1.43
N GLY A 130 7.26 4.68 -1.47
CA GLY A 130 6.41 4.75 -0.30
C GLY A 130 6.70 3.62 0.69
N ASP A 131 6.78 2.39 0.19
CA ASP A 131 7.08 1.20 0.99
C ASP A 131 8.45 1.29 1.67
N LEU A 132 9.49 1.72 0.94
CA LEU A 132 10.84 1.96 1.46
C LEU A 132 10.97 3.19 2.38
N SER A 133 9.91 3.97 2.57
CA SER A 133 9.96 5.20 3.37
C SER A 133 8.99 5.14 4.55
N GLY A 134 7.68 5.17 4.27
CA GLY A 134 6.64 5.07 5.30
C GLY A 134 6.36 3.63 5.72
N GLY A 135 6.66 2.63 4.87
CA GLY A 135 6.34 1.23 5.13
C GLY A 135 6.96 0.70 6.42
N GLN A 136 8.19 1.07 6.77
CA GLN A 136 8.81 0.65 8.03
C GLN A 136 8.09 1.20 9.27
N ILE A 137 7.52 2.41 9.17
CA ILE A 137 6.69 2.97 10.25
C ILE A 137 5.39 2.18 10.36
N LEU A 138 4.75 1.90 9.22
CA LEU A 138 3.51 1.12 9.17
C LEU A 138 3.70 -0.31 9.69
N LYS A 139 4.79 -0.98 9.33
CA LYS A 139 5.17 -2.30 9.86
C LYS A 139 5.17 -2.32 11.38
N ASN A 140 5.91 -1.38 11.99
CA ASN A 140 6.03 -1.28 13.44
C ASN A 140 4.69 -1.01 14.13
N ILE A 141 3.83 -0.20 13.52
CA ILE A 141 2.50 0.09 14.05
C ILE A 141 1.61 -1.15 13.96
N ALA A 142 1.57 -1.82 12.80
CA ALA A 142 0.81 -3.04 12.59
C ALA A 142 1.20 -4.14 13.58
N GLN A 143 2.51 -4.35 13.73
CA GLN A 143 3.06 -5.36 14.65
C GLN A 143 2.61 -5.12 16.09
N LYS A 144 2.70 -3.87 16.56
CA LYS A 144 2.25 -3.49 17.91
C LYS A 144 0.73 -3.57 18.08
N ALA A 145 -0.03 -3.02 17.12
CA ALA A 145 -1.49 -2.94 17.20
C ALA A 145 -2.16 -4.31 17.15
N MET A 146 -1.60 -5.26 16.38
CA MET A 146 -2.10 -6.62 16.26
C MET A 146 -1.39 -7.63 17.19
N ASN A 147 -0.50 -7.17 18.07
CA ASN A 147 0.26 -7.99 19.02
C ASN A 147 0.98 -9.18 18.34
N MET A 148 1.71 -8.89 17.27
CA MET A 148 2.39 -9.90 16.44
C MET A 148 3.83 -10.11 16.90
N GLU A 149 4.27 -11.38 16.88
CA GLU A 149 5.66 -11.76 17.10
C GLU A 149 6.35 -11.97 15.74
N GLY A 150 7.50 -11.31 15.54
CA GLY A 150 8.23 -11.37 14.27
C GLY A 150 7.49 -10.72 13.09
N ASP A 151 7.79 -11.21 11.89
CA ASP A 151 7.40 -10.59 10.62
C ASP A 151 6.31 -11.38 9.85
N ALA A 152 5.84 -12.51 10.38
CA ALA A 152 4.81 -13.31 9.71
C ALA A 152 3.49 -12.55 9.63
N GLY A 153 2.98 -12.28 8.42
CA GLY A 153 1.85 -11.39 8.17
C GLY A 153 2.24 -9.93 7.93
N LEU A 154 3.54 -9.60 7.98
CA LEU A 154 4.10 -8.28 7.68
C LEU A 154 5.29 -8.35 6.71
N ARG A 155 5.44 -9.46 5.99
CA ARG A 155 6.52 -9.71 5.02
C ARG A 155 6.51 -8.68 3.89
N PHE A 156 5.34 -8.14 3.54
CA PHE A 156 5.19 -7.04 2.58
C PHE A 156 6.13 -5.86 2.85
N TYR A 157 6.46 -5.56 4.11
CA TYR A 157 7.34 -4.45 4.47
C TYR A 157 8.82 -4.84 4.59
N VAL A 158 9.17 -6.10 4.30
CA VAL A 158 10.54 -6.62 4.44
C VAL A 158 11.16 -6.79 3.07
N PHE A 159 12.32 -6.16 2.88
CA PHE A 159 13.07 -6.15 1.63
C PHE A 159 14.40 -6.89 1.85
N ASP A 160 14.36 -8.22 1.81
CA ASP A 160 15.53 -9.05 2.15
C ASP A 160 16.74 -8.79 1.23
N ASP A 161 16.49 -8.42 -0.03
CA ASP A 161 17.51 -8.14 -1.04
C ASP A 161 18.05 -6.70 -1.00
N ILE A 162 17.60 -5.87 -0.04
CA ILE A 162 18.02 -4.47 0.10
C ILE A 162 18.69 -4.27 1.47
N ALA A 163 20.02 -4.40 1.51
CA ALA A 163 20.80 -4.23 2.73
C ALA A 163 20.88 -2.78 3.23
N ASP A 164 20.94 -1.80 2.32
CA ASP A 164 20.97 -0.36 2.64
C ASP A 164 19.85 0.37 1.88
N GLU A 165 18.70 0.55 2.56
CA GLU A 165 17.54 1.24 2.00
C GLU A 165 17.85 2.69 1.60
N LYS A 166 18.77 3.38 2.29
CA LYS A 166 19.09 4.78 1.99
C LYS A 166 19.92 4.88 0.71
N ALA A 167 20.93 4.03 0.57
CA ALA A 167 21.71 3.93 -0.66
C ALA A 167 20.81 3.50 -1.83
N PHE A 168 19.94 2.50 -1.62
CA PHE A 168 19.00 2.04 -2.64
C PHE A 168 18.07 3.16 -3.12
N LYS A 169 17.45 3.92 -2.21
CA LYS A 169 16.62 5.08 -2.57
C LYS A 169 17.38 6.17 -3.30
N THR A 170 18.69 6.29 -3.08
CA THR A 170 19.54 7.24 -3.81
C THR A 170 19.74 6.76 -5.25
N ASN A 171 20.08 5.49 -5.42
CA ASN A 171 20.26 4.86 -6.74
C ASN A 171 18.95 4.88 -7.55
N TYR A 172 17.82 4.57 -6.92
CA TYR A 172 16.50 4.62 -7.55
C TYR A 172 16.16 6.02 -8.09
N ARG A 173 16.44 7.08 -7.31
CA ARG A 173 16.25 8.46 -7.78
C ARG A 173 17.20 8.82 -8.91
N SER A 174 18.46 8.40 -8.82
CA SER A 174 19.42 8.60 -9.90
C SER A 174 18.98 7.92 -11.19
N ALA A 175 18.42 6.70 -11.12
CA ALA A 175 17.89 6.01 -12.29
C ALA A 175 16.76 6.82 -12.95
N MET A 176 15.80 7.32 -12.15
CA MET A 176 14.71 8.18 -12.64
C MET A 176 15.22 9.46 -13.32
N ASP A 177 16.25 10.12 -12.76
CA ASP A 177 16.82 11.36 -13.33
C ASP A 177 17.63 11.13 -14.62
N THR A 178 17.93 9.86 -14.96
CA THR A 178 18.65 9.48 -16.18
C THR A 178 17.77 8.93 -17.29
N LEU A 179 16.45 8.81 -17.05
CA LEU A 179 15.53 8.27 -18.06
C LEU A 179 15.55 9.13 -19.33
N PRO A 180 15.54 8.51 -20.53
CA PRO A 180 15.62 9.21 -21.80
C PRO A 180 14.24 9.82 -22.19
N ILE A 181 13.73 10.72 -21.36
CA ILE A 181 12.43 11.37 -21.52
C ILE A 181 12.57 12.89 -21.66
N ASP A 182 11.60 13.51 -22.33
CA ASP A 182 11.44 14.96 -22.34
C ASP A 182 10.55 15.46 -21.19
N GLN A 183 10.41 16.78 -21.08
CA GLN A 183 9.60 17.38 -20.02
C GLN A 183 8.11 17.03 -20.16
N ALA A 184 7.59 16.86 -21.38
CA ALA A 184 6.19 16.52 -21.60
C ALA A 184 5.87 15.11 -21.08
N MET A 185 6.76 14.14 -21.30
CA MET A 185 6.62 12.81 -20.71
C MET A 185 6.79 12.82 -19.19
N ALA A 186 7.73 13.62 -18.67
CA ALA A 186 7.89 13.79 -17.22
C ALA A 186 6.61 14.33 -16.56
N ASP A 187 5.98 15.34 -17.15
CA ASP A 187 4.72 15.90 -16.66
C ASP A 187 3.61 14.84 -16.63
N ARG A 188 3.50 14.01 -17.69
CA ARG A 188 2.54 12.89 -17.74
C ARG A 188 2.83 11.82 -16.68
N ILE A 189 4.09 11.50 -16.41
CA ILE A 189 4.48 10.57 -15.35
C ILE A 189 4.10 11.11 -13.97
N VAL A 190 4.27 12.43 -13.73
CA VAL A 190 3.84 13.08 -12.48
C VAL A 190 2.32 13.09 -12.34
N GLU A 191 1.59 13.32 -13.43
CA GLU A 191 0.13 13.21 -13.46
C GLU A 191 -0.33 11.78 -13.13
N GLU A 192 0.28 10.76 -13.76
CA GLU A 192 -0.06 9.37 -13.47
C GLU A 192 0.29 8.99 -12.04
N ALA A 193 1.39 9.49 -11.48
CA ALA A 193 1.73 9.25 -10.08
C ALA A 193 0.64 9.83 -9.15
N ASN A 194 0.10 11.01 -9.43
CA ASN A 194 -1.04 11.55 -8.68
C ASN A 194 -2.29 10.67 -8.84
N HIS A 195 -2.56 10.16 -10.04
CA HIS A 195 -3.65 9.21 -10.27
C HIS A 195 -3.46 7.90 -9.47
N ALA A 196 -2.23 7.37 -9.43
CA ALA A 196 -1.87 6.23 -8.59
C ALA A 196 -2.15 6.50 -7.10
N PHE A 197 -1.86 7.69 -6.58
CA PHE A 197 -2.25 8.08 -5.21
C PHE A 197 -3.78 8.05 -5.03
N HIS A 198 -4.55 8.53 -6.01
CA HIS A 198 -6.02 8.49 -5.95
C HIS A 198 -6.57 7.07 -5.93
N LEU A 199 -6.04 6.17 -6.76
CA LEU A 199 -6.41 4.76 -6.77
C LEU A 199 -6.11 4.08 -5.42
N ASN A 200 -4.94 4.37 -4.84
CA ASN A 200 -4.60 3.93 -3.48
C ASN A 200 -5.57 4.43 -2.42
N MET A 201 -5.92 5.71 -2.46
CA MET A 201 -6.88 6.30 -1.52
C MET A 201 -8.27 5.67 -1.63
N ASN A 202 -8.70 5.27 -2.83
CA ASN A 202 -9.98 4.60 -3.00
C ASN A 202 -10.00 3.22 -2.33
N MET A 203 -8.92 2.43 -2.46
CA MET A 203 -8.77 1.18 -1.70
C MET A 203 -8.85 1.43 -0.19
N PHE A 204 -8.19 2.46 0.33
CA PHE A 204 -8.27 2.80 1.77
C PHE A 204 -9.68 3.18 2.21
N LYS A 205 -10.42 3.92 1.41
CA LYS A 205 -11.80 4.33 1.71
C LYS A 205 -12.76 3.14 1.79
N GLU A 206 -12.59 2.13 0.95
CA GLU A 206 -13.41 0.92 1.02
C GLU A 206 -13.22 0.12 2.33
N LEU A 207 -12.07 0.32 3.00
CA LEU A 207 -11.78 -0.30 4.29
C LEU A 207 -12.34 0.50 5.48
N GLU A 208 -12.69 1.77 5.31
CA GLU A 208 -13.15 2.64 6.40
C GLU A 208 -14.43 2.10 7.07
N GLY A 209 -15.40 1.65 6.28
CA GLY A 209 -16.66 1.10 6.82
C GLY A 209 -16.44 -0.12 7.71
N ASN A 210 -15.50 -1.00 7.33
CA ASN A 210 -15.13 -2.18 8.12
C ASN A 210 -14.47 -1.75 9.45
N LEU A 211 -13.58 -0.77 9.39
CA LEU A 211 -12.87 -0.25 10.55
C LEU A 211 -13.81 0.46 11.54
N VAL A 212 -14.72 1.30 11.05
CA VAL A 212 -15.74 1.96 11.90
C VAL A 212 -16.61 0.92 12.60
N ALA A 213 -17.03 -0.13 11.89
CA ALA A 213 -17.80 -1.22 12.50
C ALA A 213 -17.01 -1.96 13.58
N ALA A 214 -15.71 -2.21 13.36
CA ALA A 214 -14.82 -2.85 14.35
C ALA A 214 -14.65 -1.98 15.61
N ILE A 215 -14.38 -0.69 15.45
CA ILE A 215 -14.27 0.27 16.56
C ILE A 215 -15.58 0.34 17.34
N GLY A 216 -16.72 0.42 16.63
CA GLY A 216 -18.04 0.45 17.23
C GLY A 216 -18.34 -0.79 18.09
N LYS A 217 -17.95 -1.99 17.63
CA LYS A 217 -18.10 -3.24 18.41
C LYS A 217 -17.28 -3.22 19.69
N VAL A 218 -16.03 -2.74 19.64
CA VAL A 218 -15.17 -2.62 20.83
C VAL A 218 -15.75 -1.62 21.83
N LEU A 219 -16.17 -0.45 21.36
CA LEU A 219 -16.78 0.59 22.20
C LEU A 219 -18.09 0.09 22.83
N PHE A 220 -18.95 -0.58 22.05
CA PHE A 220 -20.18 -1.17 22.55
C PHE A 220 -19.88 -2.19 23.65
N GLY A 221 -18.95 -3.13 23.39
CA GLY A 221 -18.54 -4.13 24.37
C GLY A 221 -18.00 -3.52 25.66
N PHE A 222 -17.24 -2.43 25.58
CA PHE A 222 -16.79 -1.66 26.76
C PHE A 222 -17.96 -1.05 27.53
N LEU A 223 -18.88 -0.39 26.83
CA LEU A 223 -20.04 0.28 27.44
C LEU A 223 -21.03 -0.71 28.09
N THR A 224 -21.19 -1.91 27.53
CA THR A 224 -22.11 -2.93 28.05
C THR A 224 -21.49 -3.87 29.07
N ARG A 225 -20.16 -3.80 29.31
CA ARG A 225 -19.45 -4.74 30.20
C ARG A 225 -19.84 -4.60 31.67
N ARG A 226 -20.27 -3.42 32.10
CA ARG A 226 -20.71 -3.17 33.48
C ARG A 226 -22.17 -3.59 33.65
N GLN A 227 -22.41 -4.68 34.37
CA GLN A 227 -23.72 -4.94 34.95
C GLN A 227 -24.03 -3.85 35.99
N ARG A 228 -25.19 -3.21 35.86
CA ARG A 228 -25.74 -2.33 36.89
C ARG A 228 -26.54 -3.17 37.85
N ALA A 229 -26.45 -2.89 39.15
CA ALA A 229 -27.39 -3.44 40.13
C ALA A 229 -28.82 -3.06 39.71
N GLY A 230 -29.75 -4.00 39.82
CA GLY A 230 -31.12 -3.79 39.41
C GLY A 230 -31.78 -2.72 40.28
N SER A 231 -32.52 -1.78 39.67
CA SER A 231 -33.19 -0.68 40.37
C SER A 231 -34.22 -1.14 41.43
N THR A 232 -34.56 -2.43 41.43
CA THR A 232 -35.52 -3.09 42.32
C THR A 232 -34.87 -4.18 43.18
N GLU A 233 -33.56 -4.40 43.07
CA GLU A 233 -32.85 -5.35 43.92
C GLU A 233 -32.73 -4.74 45.32
N ALA A 234 -33.43 -5.34 46.30
CA ALA A 234 -33.39 -4.88 47.68
C ALA A 234 -31.96 -4.97 48.22
N VAL A 235 -31.47 -3.89 48.83
CA VAL A 235 -30.21 -3.90 49.59
C VAL A 235 -30.43 -4.89 50.74
N ALA A 236 -29.76 -6.03 50.69
CA ALA A 236 -29.81 -7.01 51.77
C ALA A 236 -29.37 -6.30 53.07
N ALA A 237 -30.26 -6.37 54.08
CA ALA A 237 -30.09 -5.75 55.39
C ALA A 237 -28.96 -6.40 56.20
#